data_AF-A0A0C2FJF7-F1
#
_entry.id   AF-A0A0C2FJF7-F1
#
_cell.length_a   1.000
_cell.length_b   1.000
_cell.length_c   1.000
_cell.angle_alpha   90.00
_cell.angle_beta   90.00
_cell.angle_gamma   90.00
#
_symmetry.space_group_name_H-M   'P 1'
#
loop_
_entity.id
_entity.type
_entity.pdbx_description
1 polymer ?
#
loop_
_entity_poly.entity_id
_entity_poly.type
_entity_poly.pdbx_seq_one_letter_code
_entity_poly.pdbx_strand_id
1 'polypeptide(L)'
;HYIGEDSAGHRYYEIQNTRQNVTRGYDPPPNNPKSEPGVEWQSWLKGTRRFPPSDDEIALNRMKEQNLQRNLTERKTSSTKACFLFSLILCLLLKDTVSTPRS
;
A
#
# COMPACT_ATOMS: atom_id res chain seq x y z
N HIS A 1 3.48 6.84 -29.43
CA HIS A 1 4.58 7.63 -28.87
C HIS A 1 4.96 7.03 -27.52
N TYR A 2 6.20 6.58 -27.34
CA TYR A 2 6.66 5.97 -26.09
C TYR A 2 6.85 7.03 -25.01
N ILE A 3 6.39 6.74 -23.79
CA ILE A 3 6.39 7.70 -22.67
C ILE A 3 7.33 7.25 -21.55
N GLY A 4 7.31 5.97 -21.18
CA GLY A 4 8.15 5.48 -20.09
C GLY A 4 7.85 4.02 -19.72
N GLU A 5 8.62 3.54 -18.75
CA GLU A 5 8.50 2.22 -18.16
C GLU A 5 8.52 2.36 -16.63
N ASP A 6 7.70 1.58 -15.92
CA ASP A 6 7.77 1.55 -14.46
C ASP A 6 8.73 0.47 -13.95
N SER A 7 9.00 0.47 -12.64
CA SER A 7 9.92 -0.53 -12.06
C SER A 7 9.41 -1.98 -12.15
N ALA A 8 8.16 -2.20 -12.55
CA ALA A 8 7.59 -3.53 -12.75
C ALA A 8 7.69 -3.99 -14.22
N GLY A 9 8.17 -3.13 -15.11
CA GLY A 9 8.36 -3.40 -16.53
C GLY A 9 7.10 -3.18 -17.37
N HIS A 10 6.11 -2.42 -16.88
CA HIS A 10 5.00 -1.99 -17.73
C HIS A 10 5.48 -0.85 -18.63
N ARG A 11 5.20 -0.93 -19.93
CA ARG A 11 5.59 0.09 -20.90
C ARG A 11 4.39 0.93 -21.29
N TYR A 12 4.53 2.25 -21.26
CA TYR A 12 3.44 3.20 -21.43
C TYR A 12 3.59 4.01 -22.72
N TYR A 13 2.46 4.23 -23.38
CA TYR A 13 2.43 4.91 -24.68
C TYR A 13 1.28 5.91 -24.77
N GLU A 14 1.56 7.01 -25.46
CA GLU A 14 0.57 7.93 -25.94
C GLU A 14 0.22 7.61 -27.40
N ILE A 15 -1.05 7.39 -27.65
CA ILE A 15 -1.62 7.07 -28.96
C ILE A 15 -2.20 8.37 -29.51
N GLN A 16 -1.49 8.94 -30.48
CA GLN A 16 -1.96 10.10 -31.21
C GLN A 16 -3.01 9.65 -32.22
N ASN A 17 -4.26 10.05 -32.01
CA ASN A 17 -5.34 9.86 -32.97
C ASN A 17 -5.40 11.08 -33.90
N THR A 18 -5.84 10.90 -35.15
CA THR A 18 -6.07 11.99 -36.10
C THR A 18 -7.22 12.92 -35.67
N ARG A 19 -8.07 12.45 -34.75
CA ARG A 19 -9.07 13.25 -34.04
C ARG A 19 -8.51 13.70 -32.70
N GLN A 20 -8.85 14.92 -32.27
CA GLN A 20 -8.30 15.70 -31.14
C GLN A 20 -8.21 15.01 -29.75
N ASN A 21 -8.64 13.75 -29.61
CA ASN A 21 -8.51 12.99 -28.37
C ASN A 21 -7.20 12.20 -28.32
N VAL A 22 -6.35 12.57 -27.37
CA VAL A 22 -5.19 11.78 -26.96
C VAL A 22 -5.70 10.50 -26.30
N THR A 23 -5.36 9.34 -26.88
CA THR A 23 -5.64 8.03 -26.27
C THR A 23 -4.36 7.54 -25.60
N ARG A 24 -4.46 6.81 -24.49
CA ARG A 24 -3.30 6.34 -23.72
C ARG A 24 -3.42 4.84 -23.50
N GLY A 25 -2.29 4.14 -23.52
CA GLY A 25 -2.25 2.68 -23.39
C GLY A 25 -0.98 2.19 -22.70
N TYR A 26 -0.98 0.92 -22.31
CA TYR A 26 0.18 0.25 -21.73
C TYR A 26 0.27 -1.20 -22.20
N ASP A 27 1.50 -1.72 -22.23
CA ASP A 27 1.79 -3.14 -22.38
C ASP A 27 2.22 -3.72 -21.03
N PRO A 28 1.67 -4.86 -20.59
CA PRO A 28 2.13 -5.54 -19.40
C PRO A 28 3.52 -6.16 -19.60
N PRO A 29 4.28 -6.41 -18.51
CA PRO A 29 5.57 -7.07 -18.58
C PRO A 29 5.41 -8.52 -19.09
N PRO A 30 6.37 -9.04 -19.89
CA PRO A 30 6.27 -10.36 -20.50
C PRO A 30 6.19 -11.50 -19.47
N ASN A 31 6.81 -11.30 -18.31
CA ASN A 31 6.80 -12.26 -17.20
C ASN A 31 5.47 -12.29 -16.45
N ASN A 32 4.64 -11.25 -16.59
CA ASN A 32 3.44 -11.07 -15.78
C ASN A 32 2.34 -10.35 -16.58
N PRO A 33 1.70 -11.04 -17.54
CA PRO A 33 0.74 -10.43 -18.47
C PRO A 33 -0.56 -9.95 -17.81
N LYS A 34 -0.84 -10.38 -16.58
CA LYS A 34 -2.00 -9.95 -15.78
C LYS A 34 -1.64 -8.86 -14.76
N SER A 35 -0.39 -8.40 -14.73
CA SER A 35 0.03 -7.35 -13.82
C SER A 35 -0.65 -6.05 -14.19
N GLU A 36 -1.15 -5.36 -13.17
CA GLU A 36 -1.78 -4.06 -13.33
C GLU A 36 -0.77 -2.94 -13.05
N PRO A 37 -0.88 -1.82 -13.78
CA PRO A 37 -0.05 -0.66 -13.54
C PRO A 37 -0.37 -0.01 -12.19
N GLY A 38 0.62 0.67 -11.60
CA GLY A 38 0.45 1.41 -10.34
C GLY A 38 -0.60 2.53 -10.42
N VAL A 39 -1.06 3.01 -9.27
CA VAL A 39 -2.16 4.00 -9.19
C VAL A 39 -1.84 5.31 -9.92
N GLU A 40 -0.58 5.73 -9.92
CA GLU A 40 -0.12 6.94 -10.60
C GLU A 40 -0.27 6.80 -12.11
N TRP A 41 0.16 5.65 -12.64
CA TRP A 41 0.07 5.32 -14.06
C TRP A 41 -1.37 5.07 -14.49
N GLN A 42 -2.19 4.42 -13.67
CA GLN A 42 -3.63 4.26 -13.93
C GLN A 42 -4.34 5.62 -14.06
N SER A 43 -3.98 6.60 -13.23
CA SER A 43 -4.55 7.95 -13.28
C SER A 43 -4.16 8.67 -14.56
N TRP A 44 -2.92 8.50 -15.01
CA TRP A 44 -2.49 9.01 -16.31
C TRP A 44 -3.21 8.31 -17.45
N LEU A 45 -3.31 6.98 -17.46
CA LEU A 45 -4.03 6.22 -18.50
C LEU A 45 -5.50 6.62 -18.63
N LYS A 46 -6.18 6.91 -17.51
CA LYS A 46 -7.59 7.36 -17.48
C LYS A 46 -7.80 8.80 -17.94
N GLY A 47 -6.73 9.58 -18.14
CA GLY A 47 -6.84 10.98 -18.56
C GLY A 47 -7.06 11.97 -17.41
N THR A 48 -7.14 11.53 -16.16
CA THR A 48 -7.29 12.45 -15.00
C THR A 48 -6.04 13.28 -14.74
N ARG A 49 -4.86 12.81 -15.17
CA ARG A 49 -3.59 13.58 -15.10
C ARG A 49 -3.13 13.98 -16.49
N ARG A 50 -2.64 15.21 -16.67
CA ARG A 50 -2.16 15.69 -17.97
C ARG A 50 -0.79 15.12 -18.34
N PHE A 51 0.11 15.04 -17.37
CA PHE A 51 1.48 14.55 -17.52
C PHE A 51 1.66 13.16 -16.90
N PRO A 52 2.55 12.32 -17.47
CA PRO A 52 2.92 11.05 -16.84
C PRO A 52 3.54 11.29 -15.45
N PRO A 53 3.46 10.32 -14.54
CA PRO A 53 4.13 10.43 -13.25
C PRO A 53 5.65 10.49 -13.41
N SER A 54 6.32 11.23 -12.52
CA SER A 54 7.78 11.28 -12.47
C SER A 54 8.34 10.18 -11.58
N ASP A 55 9.59 9.79 -11.82
CA ASP A 55 10.28 8.79 -10.99
C ASP A 55 10.35 9.21 -9.52
N ASP A 56 10.58 10.50 -9.24
CA ASP A 56 10.61 11.04 -7.89
C ASP A 56 9.25 10.92 -7.18
N GLU A 57 8.14 11.19 -7.90
CA GLU A 57 6.79 11.04 -7.34
C GLU A 57 6.51 9.58 -6.98
N ILE A 58 6.86 8.66 -7.88
CA ILE A 58 6.70 7.22 -7.68
C ILE A 58 7.54 6.75 -6.47
N ALA A 59 8.78 7.23 -6.33
CA ALA A 59 9.65 6.88 -5.21
C ALA A 59 9.08 7.38 -3.87
N LEU A 60 8.59 8.62 -3.82
CA LEU A 60 7.99 9.21 -2.63
C LEU A 60 6.72 8.47 -2.20
N ASN A 61 5.87 8.06 -3.14
CA ASN A 61 4.65 7.32 -2.83
C ASN A 61 4.96 5.93 -2.27
N ARG A 62 5.96 5.22 -2.84
CA ARG A 62 6.43 3.95 -2.27
C ARG A 62 6.95 4.10 -0.85
N MET A 63 7.71 5.15 -0.58
CA MET A 63 8.21 5.42 0.77
C MET A 63 7.05 5.66 1.74
N LYS A 64 6.03 6.42 1.33
CA LYS A 64 4.82 6.67 2.14
C LYS A 64 4.05 5.38 2.41
N GLU A 65 3.85 4.54 1.41
CA GLU A 65 3.17 3.25 1.57
C GLU A 65 3.90 2.33 2.55
N GLN A 66 5.23 2.21 2.43
CA GLN A 66 6.03 1.42 3.36
C GLN A 66 5.92 1.96 4.79
N ASN A 67 5.98 3.29 4.96
CA ASN A 67 5.86 3.90 6.28
C ASN A 67 4.47 3.68 6.87
N LEU A 68 3.40 3.79 6.06
CA LEU A 68 2.05 3.51 6.51
C LEU A 68 1.90 2.05 6.97
N GLN A 69 2.43 1.10 6.22
CA GLN A 69 2.41 -0.32 6.60
C GLN A 69 3.17 -0.59 7.90
N ARG A 70 4.34 0.03 8.10
CA ARG A 70 5.09 -0.04 9.37
C ARG A 70 4.26 0.50 10.54
N ASN A 71 3.68 1.69 10.41
CA ASN A 71 2.84 2.27 11.45
C ASN A 71 1.62 1.39 11.80
N LEU A 72 0.99 0.77 10.80
CA LEU A 72 -0.14 -0.14 11.02
C LEU A 72 0.26 -1.41 11.77
N THR A 73 1.44 -1.97 11.48
CA THR A 73 1.95 -3.16 12.19
C THR A 73 2.36 -2.84 13.61
N GLU A 74 2.97 -1.69 13.86
CA GLU A 74 3.28 -1.21 15.22
C GLU A 74 2.01 -0.99 16.05
N ARG A 75 0.97 -0.37 15.47
CA ARG A 75 -0.32 -0.20 16.15
C ARG A 75 -1.03 -1.52 16.46
N LYS A 76 -0.96 -2.50 15.55
CA LYS A 76 -1.53 -3.83 15.80
C LYS A 76 -0.77 -4.56 16.90
N THR A 77 0.56 -4.55 16.85
CA THR A 77 1.38 -5.21 17.86
C THR A 77 1.30 -4.55 19.23
N SER A 78 1.18 -3.22 19.32
CA SER A 78 0.98 -2.52 20.60
C SER A 78 -0.41 -2.79 21.19
N SER A 79 -1.46 -2.80 20.37
CA SER A 79 -2.82 -3.15 20.80
C SER A 79 -2.91 -4.59 21.30
N THR A 80 -2.32 -5.54 20.58
CA THR A 80 -2.29 -6.95 20.97
C THR A 80 -1.44 -7.18 22.24
N LYS A 81 -0.27 -6.55 22.36
CA LYS A 81 0.57 -6.63 23.58
C LYS A 81 -0.14 -6.03 24.80
N ALA A 82 -0.81 -4.90 24.65
CA ALA A 82 -1.60 -4.28 25.71
C ALA A 82 -2.75 -5.21 26.16
N CYS A 83 -3.50 -5.81 25.22
CA CYS A 83 -4.53 -6.81 25.54
C CYS A 83 -3.96 -8.03 26.28
N PHE A 84 -2.80 -8.55 25.87
CA PHE A 84 -2.17 -9.68 26.54
C PHE A 84 -1.68 -9.35 27.96
N LEU A 85 -1.05 -8.19 28.14
CA LEU A 85 -0.60 -7.73 29.45
C LEU A 85 -1.80 -7.47 30.38
N PHE A 86 -2.88 -6.87 29.88
CA PHE A 86 -4.09 -6.65 30.69
C PHE A 86 -4.74 -7.98 31.11
N SER A 87 -4.79 -8.97 30.21
CA SER A 87 -5.31 -10.31 30.51
C SER A 87 -4.45 -11.04 31.55
N LEU A 88 -3.13 -10.94 31.44
CA LEU A 88 -2.19 -11.55 32.39
C LEU A 88 -2.28 -10.90 33.78
N ILE A 89 -2.34 -9.57 33.84
CA ILE A 89 -2.47 -8.81 35.10
C ILE A 89 -3.82 -9.15 35.78
N LEU A 90 -4.93 -9.19 35.04
CA LEU A 90 -6.23 -9.54 35.59
C LEU A 90 -6.25 -10.99 36.13
N CYS A 91 -5.62 -11.94 35.44
CA CYS A 91 -5.49 -13.32 35.91
C CYS A 91 -4.64 -13.46 37.19
N LEU A 92 -3.65 -12.61 37.41
CA LEU A 92 -2.84 -12.63 38.63
C LEU A 92 -3.62 -12.03 39.81
N LEU A 93 -4.33 -10.91 39.59
CA LEU A 93 -5.12 -10.25 40.62
C LEU A 93 -6.36 -11.04 41.07
N LEU A 94 -6.88 -11.95 40.23
CA LEU A 94 -7.99 -12.84 40.61
C LEU A 94 -7.56 -14.08 41.40
N LYS A 95 -6.27 -14.40 41.46
CA LYS A 95 -5.74 -15.57 42.21
C LYS A 95 -5.45 -15.25 43.68
N ASP A 96 -5.31 -13.97 44.04
CA ASP A 96 -5.02 -13.54 45.41
C ASP A 96 -6.27 -13.42 46.30
N THR A 97 -7.48 -13.64 45.76
CA THR A 97 -8.74 -13.45 46.50
C THR A 97 -9.27 -14.72 47.19
N VAL A 98 -8.67 -15.89 46.98
CA VAL A 98 -9.13 -17.16 47.60
C VAL A 98 -8.03 -17.80 48.44
N SER A 99 -7.69 -17.17 49.57
CA SER A 99 -7.07 -17.88 50.71
C SER A 99 -7.18 -17.07 52.00
N THR A 100 -8.35 -17.06 52.64
CA THR A 100 -8.44 -16.87 54.09
C THR A 100 -9.51 -17.79 54.66
N PRO A 101 -9.17 -18.96 55.22
CA PRO A 101 -10.08 -19.67 56.11
C PRO A 101 -10.13 -18.90 57.44
N ARG A 102 -11.26 -18.26 57.73
CA ARG A 102 -11.52 -17.71 59.07
C ARG A 102 -11.98 -18.88 59.95
N SER A 103 -11.12 -19.25 60.90
CA SER A 103 -11.43 -20.15 62.02
C SER A 103 -12.50 -19.58 62.93
#